data_AF-A0A9D7XJP2-F1
#
_entry.id   AF-A0A9D7XJP2-F1
#
_cell.length_a   1.000
_cell.length_b   1.000
_cell.length_c   1.000
_cell.angle_alpha   90.00
_cell.angle_beta   90.00
_cell.angle_gamma   90.00
#
_symmetry.space_group_name_H-M   'P 1'
#
loop_
_entity.id
_entity.type
_entity.pdbx_description
1 polymer ?
#
loop_
_entity_poly.entity_id
_entity_poly.type
_entity_poly.pdbx_seq_one_letter_code
_entity_poly.pdbx_strand_id
1 'polypeptide(L)'
;MSTLSIGISGLTAANIGLATTSHNIANASTLGYNRQVLVQGTNLPVLTGAGFIGQGTQVETVRRIYDQFLSRQVLSAQASTSEMDSYLGQIQQIDNLLADASSGVSPALSAFFAGVQEVAAYPTSIPARQAMLSSSESLVARFQALDQRLTEIRDGVNSQVMSEVTLINSYSGQIAELNQAILQSRAGGFGQEPNDLLDQRDQLIAELNKSVRVSTVEQGDGSINVFIGNGQPLVVGNQRYTLKAIESAADPRRIVVGMATGGGNVIELPESQIVGGTLGGLVAFRGESLDSAQNALGRVAIALALGVNEQHQLGMDLTGALGGAYFSVAAPVPVPGDGNTGTASIGASFATTAASDLTTSDYRLSYAAGVYTLTRLSDDTSWTGGSAAAVATTAAQGFDLTLNAGVPANGDSFLIQPTRTGAQSIAVAISDPRAIAAAAPIRTAKTLTNTGTGSISAGVVLDATDAALLTTTTINFVAGGYQINGAGAVIPYTSGANIDLNGWRVVVAGTPAAGDVFTVEANTAGVADNRNAMLLAALQTASTMAGGTAGYQSAYSQIVSAVGNKTRQVETIGQAQANLVTQAAAQRERVSGVSLDEEAANLLRYQQAYQASAKVIQIAGSLFDDLLAVLN
;
A
#
# COMPACT_ATOMS: atom_id res chain seq x y z
N MET A 1 -56.21 -42.65 33.43
CA MET A 1 -55.57 -41.32 33.40
C MET A 1 -54.16 -41.32 32.80
N SER A 2 -53.28 -42.32 33.03
CA SER A 2 -51.90 -42.25 32.52
C SER A 2 -51.76 -42.45 30.99
N THR A 3 -52.55 -43.33 30.37
CA THR A 3 -52.44 -43.64 28.92
C THR A 3 -52.86 -42.48 28.02
N LEU A 4 -53.91 -41.74 28.39
CA LEU A 4 -54.35 -40.53 27.69
C LEU A 4 -53.28 -39.42 27.77
N SER A 5 -52.68 -39.21 28.95
CA SER A 5 -51.60 -38.22 29.14
C SER A 5 -50.35 -38.58 28.31
N ILE A 6 -49.97 -39.87 28.28
CA ILE A 6 -48.88 -40.36 27.42
C ILE A 6 -49.19 -40.07 25.94
N GLY A 7 -50.40 -40.42 25.48
CA GLY A 7 -50.86 -40.16 24.11
C GLY A 7 -50.83 -38.68 23.74
N ILE A 8 -51.33 -37.78 24.60
CA ILE A 8 -51.30 -36.33 24.39
C ILE A 8 -49.86 -35.83 24.29
N SER A 9 -48.99 -36.28 25.20
CA SER A 9 -47.58 -35.86 25.24
C SER A 9 -46.78 -36.31 24.01
N GLY A 10 -47.06 -37.51 23.51
CA GLY A 10 -46.48 -38.02 22.26
C GLY A 10 -47.00 -37.28 21.02
N LEU A 11 -48.29 -36.94 21.02
CA LEU A 11 -48.92 -36.18 19.93
C LEU A 11 -48.31 -34.78 19.81
N THR A 12 -48.16 -34.05 20.92
CA THR A 12 -47.54 -32.72 20.92
C THR A 12 -46.08 -32.76 20.48
N ALA A 13 -45.30 -33.72 20.98
CA ALA A 13 -43.90 -33.87 20.54
C ALA A 13 -43.80 -34.17 19.04
N ALA A 14 -44.65 -35.04 18.50
CA ALA A 14 -44.70 -35.33 17.07
C ALA A 14 -45.12 -34.12 16.23
N ASN A 15 -46.07 -33.31 16.72
CA ASN A 15 -46.50 -32.08 16.03
C ASN A 15 -45.38 -31.02 15.96
N ILE A 16 -44.64 -30.82 17.07
CA ILE A 16 -43.49 -29.91 17.08
C ILE A 16 -42.39 -30.46 16.17
N GLY A 17 -42.13 -31.77 16.19
CA GLY A 17 -41.18 -32.40 15.26
C GLY A 17 -41.54 -32.17 13.79
N LEU A 18 -42.82 -32.31 13.42
CA LEU A 18 -43.31 -31.97 12.08
C LEU A 18 -43.08 -30.50 11.73
N ALA A 19 -43.38 -29.58 12.66
CA ALA A 19 -43.17 -28.15 12.46
C ALA A 19 -41.69 -27.80 12.28
N THR A 20 -40.79 -28.33 13.12
CA THR A 20 -39.34 -28.11 13.02
C THR A 20 -38.77 -28.64 11.70
N THR A 21 -39.14 -29.86 11.30
CA THR A 21 -38.70 -30.43 10.03
C THR A 21 -39.26 -29.66 8.83
N SER A 22 -40.52 -29.20 8.90
CA SER A 22 -41.10 -28.36 7.86
C SER A 22 -40.38 -27.01 7.74
N HIS A 23 -39.98 -26.43 8.88
CA HIS A 23 -39.19 -25.21 8.94
C HIS A 23 -37.79 -25.39 8.33
N ASN A 24 -37.11 -26.51 8.62
CA ASN A 24 -35.83 -26.85 8.02
C ASN A 24 -35.94 -26.98 6.49
N ILE A 25 -36.94 -27.70 5.99
CA ILE A 25 -37.16 -27.89 4.54
C ILE A 25 -37.41 -26.53 3.87
N ALA A 26 -38.27 -25.69 4.46
CA ALA A 26 -38.59 -24.37 3.90
C ALA A 26 -37.37 -23.43 3.85
N ASN A 27 -36.43 -23.59 4.79
CA ASN A 27 -35.23 -22.75 4.90
C ASN A 27 -33.95 -23.44 4.41
N ALA A 28 -34.03 -24.60 3.75
CA ALA A 28 -32.85 -25.34 3.30
C ALA A 28 -31.95 -24.55 2.34
N SER A 29 -32.51 -23.57 1.62
CA SER A 29 -31.79 -22.67 0.72
C SER A 29 -31.54 -21.27 1.30
N THR A 30 -31.95 -21.02 2.55
CA THR A 30 -31.75 -19.73 3.21
C THR A 30 -30.29 -19.64 3.69
N LEU A 31 -29.55 -18.63 3.19
CA LEU A 31 -28.16 -18.45 3.57
C LEU A 31 -28.02 -18.20 5.08
N GLY A 32 -27.11 -18.93 5.73
CA GLY A 32 -26.83 -18.79 7.16
C GLY A 32 -27.79 -19.56 8.09
N TYR A 33 -28.82 -20.22 7.54
CA TYR A 33 -29.73 -21.05 8.33
C TYR A 33 -29.03 -22.30 8.86
N ASN A 34 -29.18 -22.57 10.16
CA ASN A 34 -28.68 -23.80 10.79
C ASN A 34 -29.85 -24.77 11.03
N ARG A 35 -29.66 -26.05 10.68
CA ARG A 35 -30.66 -27.09 10.89
C ARG A 35 -31.09 -27.14 12.36
N GLN A 36 -32.39 -27.16 12.59
CA GLN A 36 -32.97 -27.23 13.94
C GLN A 36 -33.42 -28.66 14.26
N VAL A 37 -33.19 -29.10 15.50
CA VAL A 37 -33.55 -30.45 15.97
C VAL A 37 -34.35 -30.36 17.26
N LEU A 38 -35.42 -31.15 17.31
CA LEU A 38 -36.23 -31.36 18.51
C LEU A 38 -35.44 -32.14 19.55
N VAL A 39 -35.26 -31.58 20.74
CA VAL A 39 -34.72 -32.27 21.90
C VAL A 39 -35.89 -32.72 22.77
N GLN A 40 -36.00 -34.04 22.93
CA GLN A 40 -37.11 -34.69 23.60
C GLN A 40 -36.62 -35.40 24.87
N GLY A 41 -37.27 -35.12 25.99
CA GLY A 41 -37.01 -35.73 27.29
C GLY A 41 -38.11 -36.72 27.68
N THR A 42 -37.84 -37.53 28.70
CA THR A 42 -38.87 -38.40 29.31
C THR A 42 -39.47 -37.72 30.54
N ASN A 43 -40.78 -37.83 30.72
CA ASN A 43 -41.42 -37.34 31.94
C ASN A 43 -41.05 -38.23 33.12
N LEU A 44 -40.93 -37.63 34.32
CA LEU A 44 -40.61 -38.34 35.56
C LEU A 44 -41.59 -39.51 35.80
N PRO A 45 -41.08 -40.75 35.97
CA PRO A 45 -41.94 -41.91 36.16
C PRO A 45 -42.61 -41.88 37.54
N VAL A 46 -43.83 -42.42 37.64
CA VAL A 46 -44.56 -42.57 38.91
C VAL A 46 -44.29 -43.94 39.49
N LEU A 47 -43.93 -44.00 40.78
CA LEU A 47 -43.85 -45.25 41.52
C LEU A 47 -45.26 -45.76 41.85
N THR A 48 -45.57 -46.97 41.40
CA THR A 48 -46.83 -47.66 41.70
C THR A 48 -46.54 -48.98 42.43
N GLY A 49 -47.58 -49.66 42.92
CA GLY A 49 -47.46 -51.00 43.51
C GLY A 49 -46.91 -52.07 42.55
N ALA A 50 -46.85 -51.78 41.24
CA ALA A 50 -46.29 -52.65 40.20
C ALA A 50 -44.91 -52.17 39.68
N GLY A 51 -44.31 -51.15 40.30
CA GLY A 51 -43.03 -50.56 39.88
C GLY A 51 -43.16 -49.15 39.31
N PHE A 52 -42.07 -48.64 38.71
CA PHE A 52 -42.03 -47.33 38.07
C PHE A 52 -42.72 -47.37 36.70
N ILE A 53 -43.76 -46.56 36.51
CA ILE A 53 -44.47 -46.42 35.24
C ILE A 53 -44.15 -45.05 34.65
N GLY A 54 -43.66 -45.02 33.40
CA GLY A 54 -43.34 -43.78 32.69
C GLY A 54 -44.56 -42.92 32.38
N GLN A 55 -44.38 -41.59 32.37
CA GLN A 55 -45.45 -40.61 32.09
C GLN A 55 -45.39 -40.03 30.67
N GLY A 56 -44.80 -40.76 29.73
CA GLY A 56 -44.64 -40.30 28.36
C GLY A 56 -43.45 -39.35 28.25
N THR A 57 -43.60 -38.31 27.42
CA THR A 57 -42.47 -37.50 26.95
C THR A 57 -42.76 -36.01 27.05
N GLN A 58 -41.71 -35.20 27.02
CA GLN A 58 -41.83 -33.76 26.91
C GLN A 58 -40.82 -33.24 25.89
N VAL A 59 -41.17 -32.12 25.25
CA VAL A 59 -40.22 -31.37 24.44
C VAL A 59 -39.43 -30.48 25.39
N GLU A 60 -38.12 -30.68 25.46
CA GLU A 60 -37.24 -29.84 26.27
C GLU A 60 -36.96 -28.53 25.53
N THR A 61 -36.56 -28.62 24.26
CA THR A 61 -36.32 -27.46 23.41
C THR A 61 -36.26 -27.84 21.93
N VAL A 62 -36.28 -26.84 21.05
CA VAL A 62 -35.81 -26.96 19.67
C VAL A 62 -34.52 -26.16 19.59
N ARG A 63 -33.41 -26.83 19.27
CA ARG A 63 -32.10 -26.18 19.18
C ARG A 63 -31.54 -26.26 17.77
N ARG A 64 -30.82 -25.23 17.35
CA ARG A 64 -29.99 -25.27 16.14
C ARG A 64 -28.78 -26.19 16.33
N ILE A 65 -28.38 -26.87 15.26
CA ILE A 65 -27.13 -27.63 15.18
C ILE A 65 -26.02 -26.68 14.74
N TYR A 66 -25.15 -26.31 15.67
CA TYR A 66 -24.12 -25.30 15.45
C TYR A 66 -22.78 -25.77 16.00
N ASP A 67 -21.74 -25.74 15.17
CA ASP A 67 -20.36 -25.97 15.59
C ASP A 67 -19.57 -24.66 15.56
N GLN A 68 -19.16 -24.21 16.75
CA GLN A 68 -18.45 -22.96 16.93
C GLN A 68 -17.03 -23.01 16.34
N PHE A 69 -16.36 -24.16 16.37
CA PHE A 69 -15.00 -24.30 15.84
C PHE A 69 -15.01 -24.23 14.31
N LEU A 70 -15.91 -24.97 13.66
CA LEU A 70 -16.08 -24.91 12.21
C LEU A 70 -16.51 -23.52 11.75
N SER A 71 -17.39 -22.86 12.50
CA SER A 71 -17.82 -21.48 12.19
C SER A 71 -16.64 -20.50 12.28
N ARG A 72 -15.82 -20.57 13.33
CA ARG A 72 -14.60 -19.74 13.43
C ARG A 72 -13.61 -20.02 12.30
N GLN A 73 -13.47 -21.27 11.88
CA GLN A 73 -12.58 -21.64 10.78
C GLN A 73 -13.06 -21.04 9.45
N VAL A 74 -14.37 -21.10 9.17
CA VAL A 74 -14.98 -20.44 8.00
C VAL A 74 -14.73 -18.93 8.04
N LEU A 75 -15.03 -18.28 9.16
CA LEU A 75 -14.83 -16.84 9.31
C LEU A 75 -13.36 -16.44 9.10
N SER A 76 -12.41 -17.14 9.71
CA SER A 76 -10.99 -16.82 9.55
C SER A 76 -10.52 -16.94 8.11
N ALA A 77 -10.93 -17.99 7.40
CA ALA A 77 -10.59 -18.18 5.99
C ALA A 77 -11.25 -17.09 5.12
N GLN A 78 -12.52 -16.77 5.39
CA GLN A 78 -13.30 -15.79 4.64
C GLN A 78 -12.73 -14.38 4.74
N ALA A 79 -12.34 -13.94 5.94
CA ALA A 79 -11.69 -12.64 6.11
C ALA A 79 -10.37 -12.57 5.33
N SER A 80 -9.59 -13.65 5.33
CA SER A 80 -8.32 -13.72 4.60
C SER A 80 -8.53 -13.69 3.08
N THR A 81 -9.56 -14.38 2.57
CA THR A 81 -9.91 -14.33 1.14
C THR A 81 -10.37 -12.94 0.73
N SER A 82 -11.27 -12.29 1.49
CA SER A 82 -11.73 -10.93 1.19
C SER A 82 -10.60 -9.89 1.21
N GLU A 83 -9.60 -10.08 2.09
CA GLU A 83 -8.38 -9.25 2.10
C GLU A 83 -7.59 -9.39 0.79
N MET A 84 -7.30 -10.63 0.38
CA MET A 84 -6.53 -10.90 -0.85
C MET A 84 -7.29 -10.46 -2.10
N ASP A 85 -8.60 -10.68 -2.19
CA ASP A 85 -9.43 -10.26 -3.31
C ASP A 85 -9.46 -8.74 -3.44
N SER A 86 -9.60 -8.03 -2.31
CA SER A 86 -9.55 -6.56 -2.28
C SER A 86 -8.18 -6.04 -2.72
N TYR A 87 -7.10 -6.61 -2.18
CA TYR A 87 -5.74 -6.25 -2.58
C TYR A 87 -5.52 -6.50 -4.08
N LEU A 88 -5.91 -7.68 -4.58
CA LEU A 88 -5.72 -8.11 -5.96
C LEU A 88 -6.42 -7.15 -6.93
N GLY A 89 -7.68 -6.78 -6.64
CA GLY A 89 -8.45 -5.86 -7.46
C GLY A 89 -7.82 -4.46 -7.58
N GLN A 90 -7.04 -4.04 -6.57
CA GLN A 90 -6.31 -2.77 -6.62
C GLN A 90 -4.94 -2.89 -7.30
N ILE A 91 -4.13 -3.91 -6.95
CA ILE A 91 -2.78 -4.04 -7.53
C ILE A 91 -2.81 -4.37 -9.03
N GLN A 92 -3.83 -5.09 -9.51
CA GLN A 92 -4.01 -5.33 -10.95
C GLN A 92 -4.15 -4.03 -11.74
N GLN A 93 -4.70 -2.97 -11.15
CA GLN A 93 -4.79 -1.67 -11.82
C GLN A 93 -3.41 -1.03 -12.01
N ILE A 94 -2.53 -1.16 -11.02
CA ILE A 94 -1.13 -0.70 -11.13
C ILE A 94 -0.35 -1.59 -12.09
N ASP A 95 -0.51 -2.91 -12.01
CA ASP A 95 0.19 -3.86 -12.87
C ASP A 95 -0.12 -3.60 -14.34
N ASN A 96 -1.40 -3.48 -14.70
CA ASN A 96 -1.84 -3.15 -16.05
C ASN A 96 -1.32 -1.78 -16.52
N LEU A 97 -1.24 -0.79 -15.62
CA LEU A 97 -0.74 0.55 -15.93
C LEU A 97 0.77 0.55 -16.24
N LEU A 98 1.55 -0.20 -15.45
CA LEU A 98 3.01 -0.19 -15.53
C LEU A 98 3.58 -1.22 -16.51
N ALA A 99 2.88 -2.34 -16.74
CA ALA A 99 3.33 -3.41 -17.63
C ALA A 99 3.06 -3.14 -19.12
N ASP A 100 2.41 -2.01 -19.46
CA ASP A 100 2.15 -1.65 -20.86
C ASP A 100 3.46 -1.28 -21.59
N ALA A 101 3.89 -2.20 -22.46
CA ALA A 101 5.11 -2.06 -23.25
C ALA A 101 5.07 -0.92 -24.28
N SER A 102 3.87 -0.45 -24.66
CA SER A 102 3.69 0.60 -25.66
C SER A 102 3.53 1.97 -25.05
N SER A 103 2.86 2.06 -23.90
CA SER A 103 2.61 3.33 -23.26
C SER A 103 3.59 3.65 -22.15
N GLY A 104 4.29 2.69 -21.54
CA GLY A 104 5.19 2.85 -20.38
C GLY A 104 6.27 3.94 -20.46
N VAL A 105 7.01 4.14 -19.37
CA VAL A 105 8.08 5.17 -19.32
C VAL A 105 9.28 4.82 -20.22
N SER A 106 9.59 3.54 -20.38
CA SER A 106 10.77 3.09 -21.13
C SER A 106 10.81 3.53 -22.61
N PRO A 107 9.73 3.42 -23.40
CA PRO A 107 9.68 4.00 -24.74
C PRO A 107 9.92 5.52 -24.76
N ALA A 108 9.32 6.26 -23.83
CA ALA A 108 9.47 7.71 -23.75
C ALA A 108 10.92 8.13 -23.38
N LEU A 109 11.55 7.42 -22.45
CA LEU A 109 12.97 7.60 -22.13
C LEU A 109 13.85 7.33 -23.36
N SER A 110 13.54 6.27 -24.10
CA SER A 110 14.29 5.89 -25.30
C SER A 110 14.18 6.95 -26.40
N ALA A 111 12.98 7.53 -26.59
CA ALA A 111 12.74 8.62 -27.52
C ALA A 111 13.49 9.90 -27.12
N PHE A 112 13.48 10.27 -25.84
CA PHE A 112 14.26 11.41 -25.33
C PHE A 112 15.75 11.25 -25.64
N PHE A 113 16.35 10.11 -25.28
CA PHE A 113 17.78 9.89 -25.53
C PHE A 113 18.11 9.73 -27.02
N ALA A 114 17.19 9.25 -27.85
CA ALA A 114 17.35 9.30 -29.31
C ALA A 114 17.43 10.76 -29.81
N GLY A 115 16.60 11.65 -29.28
CA GLY A 115 16.68 13.10 -29.55
C GLY A 115 18.01 13.71 -29.09
N VAL A 116 18.52 13.31 -27.92
CA VAL A 116 19.85 13.73 -27.43
C VAL A 116 20.95 13.29 -28.40
N GLN A 117 20.89 12.04 -28.89
CA GLN A 117 21.84 11.50 -29.87
C GLN A 117 21.74 12.22 -31.22
N GLU A 118 20.55 12.63 -31.64
CA GLU A 118 20.36 13.41 -32.86
C GLU A 118 21.00 14.81 -32.74
N VAL A 119 20.83 15.47 -31.59
CA VAL A 119 21.53 16.75 -31.30
C VAL A 119 23.04 16.54 -31.22
N ALA A 120 23.51 15.42 -30.68
CA ALA A 120 24.94 15.11 -30.68
C ALA A 120 25.49 14.89 -32.10
N ALA A 121 24.72 14.25 -32.99
CA ALA A 121 25.10 14.08 -34.39
C ALA A 121 25.05 15.40 -35.19
N TYR A 122 24.08 16.26 -34.89
CA TYR A 122 23.81 17.50 -35.61
C TYR A 122 23.66 18.72 -34.66
N PRO A 123 24.74 19.14 -33.96
CA PRO A 123 24.66 20.13 -32.88
C PRO A 123 24.22 21.53 -33.34
N THR A 124 24.37 21.87 -34.62
CA THR A 124 23.91 23.15 -35.20
C THR A 124 22.47 23.13 -35.70
N SER A 125 21.81 21.97 -35.74
CA SER A 125 20.48 21.79 -36.31
C SER A 125 19.38 22.23 -35.32
N ILE A 126 18.75 23.38 -35.59
CA ILE A 126 17.55 23.81 -34.84
C ILE A 126 16.42 22.77 -34.92
N PRO A 127 16.12 22.14 -36.08
CA PRO A 127 15.14 21.06 -36.13
C PRO A 127 15.43 19.88 -35.20
N ALA A 128 16.69 19.41 -35.11
CA ALA A 128 17.07 18.31 -34.22
C ALA A 128 16.86 18.67 -32.74
N ARG A 129 17.23 19.90 -32.37
CA ARG A 129 17.02 20.45 -31.03
C ARG A 129 15.54 20.58 -30.68
N GLN A 130 14.72 21.03 -31.63
CA GLN A 130 13.27 21.09 -31.45
C GLN A 130 12.67 19.69 -31.27
N ALA A 131 13.13 18.69 -32.03
CA ALA A 131 12.69 17.31 -31.89
C ALA A 131 13.05 16.73 -30.50
N MET A 132 14.25 17.04 -29.99
CA MET A 132 14.65 16.68 -28.63
C MET A 132 13.76 17.33 -27.56
N LEU A 133 13.41 18.62 -27.70
CA LEU A 133 12.47 19.30 -26.79
C LEU A 133 11.09 18.65 -26.81
N SER A 134 10.52 18.40 -27.99
CA SER A 134 9.21 17.75 -28.10
C SER A 134 9.20 16.33 -27.53
N SER A 135 10.32 15.59 -27.66
CA SER A 135 10.50 14.29 -27.00
C SER A 135 10.59 14.42 -25.47
N SER A 136 11.19 15.51 -24.98
CA SER A 136 11.28 15.83 -23.55
C SER A 136 9.91 16.15 -22.96
N GLU A 137 9.10 16.95 -23.66
CA GLU A 137 7.72 17.28 -23.29
C GLU A 137 6.84 16.03 -23.25
N SER A 138 6.99 15.14 -24.24
CA SER A 138 6.26 13.86 -24.29
C SER A 138 6.65 12.94 -23.13
N LEU A 139 7.93 12.91 -22.76
CA LEU A 139 8.42 12.16 -21.60
C LEU A 139 7.87 12.69 -20.29
N VAL A 140 7.89 14.01 -20.10
CA VAL A 140 7.30 14.69 -18.93
C VAL A 140 5.80 14.37 -18.82
N ALA A 141 5.05 14.52 -19.92
CA ALA A 141 3.63 14.24 -19.95
C ALA A 141 3.33 12.77 -19.58
N ARG A 142 4.21 11.84 -19.97
CA ARG A 142 4.04 10.43 -19.58
C ARG A 142 4.26 10.20 -18.09
N PHE A 143 5.27 10.81 -17.48
CA PHE A 143 5.47 10.74 -16.02
C PHE A 143 4.25 11.29 -15.27
N GLN A 144 3.78 12.47 -15.67
CA GLN A 144 2.63 13.12 -15.04
C GLN A 144 1.34 12.32 -15.19
N ALA A 145 1.08 11.73 -16.36
CA ALA A 145 -0.11 10.90 -16.59
C ALA A 145 -0.12 9.62 -15.74
N LEU A 146 1.04 8.97 -15.59
CA LEU A 146 1.18 7.80 -14.73
C LEU A 146 0.99 8.15 -13.26
N ASP A 147 1.59 9.24 -12.80
CA ASP A 147 1.44 9.72 -11.43
C ASP A 147 -0.01 10.12 -11.11
N GLN A 148 -0.67 10.84 -12.02
CA GLN A 148 -2.08 11.18 -11.92
C GLN A 148 -2.94 9.92 -11.74
N ARG A 149 -2.69 8.87 -12.54
CA ARG A 149 -3.42 7.61 -12.43
C ARG A 149 -3.20 6.93 -11.07
N LEU A 150 -1.97 6.94 -10.56
CA LEU A 150 -1.68 6.40 -9.23
C LEU A 150 -2.37 7.23 -8.12
N THR A 151 -2.46 8.54 -8.30
CA THR A 151 -3.17 9.43 -7.37
C THR A 151 -4.68 9.17 -7.39
N GLU A 152 -5.28 8.99 -8.57
CA GLU A 152 -6.68 8.56 -8.69
C GLU A 152 -6.95 7.23 -7.98
N ILE A 153 -6.03 6.27 -8.07
CA ILE A 153 -6.12 5.00 -7.34
C ILE A 153 -6.06 5.25 -5.83
N ARG A 154 -5.17 6.13 -5.34
CA ARG A 154 -5.11 6.51 -3.92
C ARG A 154 -6.42 7.10 -3.42
N ASP A 155 -6.99 8.04 -4.16
CA ASP A 155 -8.25 8.70 -3.79
C ASP A 155 -9.42 7.71 -3.83
N GLY A 156 -9.41 6.76 -4.77
CA GLY A 156 -10.31 5.63 -4.80
C GLY A 156 -10.21 4.76 -3.54
N VAL A 157 -8.99 4.41 -3.11
CA VAL A 157 -8.76 3.66 -1.87
C VAL A 157 -9.26 4.44 -0.65
N ASN A 158 -8.97 5.74 -0.54
CA ASN A 158 -9.49 6.59 0.54
C ASN A 158 -11.03 6.55 0.59
N SER A 159 -11.68 6.65 -0.57
CA SER A 159 -13.14 6.59 -0.69
C SER A 159 -13.72 5.23 -0.29
N GLN A 160 -13.02 4.15 -0.64
CA GLN A 160 -13.41 2.78 -0.26
C GLN A 160 -13.22 2.55 1.24
N VAL A 161 -12.15 3.03 1.86
CA VAL A 161 -11.95 2.98 3.32
C VAL A 161 -13.10 3.69 4.05
N MET A 162 -13.51 4.88 3.61
CA MET A 162 -14.67 5.59 4.18
C MET A 162 -15.97 4.78 4.07
N SER A 163 -16.18 4.14 2.92
CA SER A 163 -17.37 3.32 2.65
C SER A 163 -17.38 2.05 3.51
N GLU A 164 -16.25 1.35 3.64
CA GLU A 164 -16.12 0.17 4.48
C GLU A 164 -16.32 0.49 5.96
N VAL A 165 -15.78 1.61 6.46
CA VAL A 165 -16.05 2.06 7.83
C VAL A 165 -17.54 2.30 8.07
N THR A 166 -18.25 2.87 7.09
CA THR A 166 -19.69 3.07 7.17
C THR A 166 -20.45 1.75 7.22
N LEU A 167 -20.05 0.79 6.38
CA LEU A 167 -20.64 -0.55 6.33
C LEU A 167 -20.41 -1.33 7.64
N ILE A 168 -19.18 -1.30 8.17
CA ILE A 168 -18.82 -1.91 9.45
C ILE A 168 -19.70 -1.38 10.58
N ASN A 169 -19.88 -0.05 10.66
CA ASN A 169 -20.72 0.59 11.67
C ASN A 169 -22.20 0.21 11.54
N SER A 170 -22.68 -0.06 10.31
CA SER A 170 -24.04 -0.54 10.06
C SER A 170 -24.22 -1.96 10.60
N TYR A 171 -23.32 -2.88 10.24
CA TYR A 171 -23.36 -4.25 10.73
C TYR A 171 -23.20 -4.34 12.25
N SER A 172 -22.27 -3.59 12.85
CA SER A 172 -22.11 -3.59 14.31
C SER A 172 -23.36 -3.05 15.02
N GLY A 173 -24.06 -2.09 14.43
CA GLY A 173 -25.35 -1.59 14.94
C GLY A 173 -26.43 -2.68 14.92
N GLN A 174 -26.61 -3.35 13.78
CA GLN A 174 -27.60 -4.42 13.63
C GLN A 174 -27.30 -5.63 14.53
N ILE A 175 -26.01 -5.96 14.74
CA ILE A 175 -25.61 -7.03 15.69
C ILE A 175 -25.98 -6.64 17.13
N ALA A 176 -25.77 -5.38 17.54
CA ALA A 176 -26.15 -4.92 18.88
C ALA A 176 -27.68 -4.96 19.09
N GLU A 177 -28.46 -4.60 18.06
CA GLU A 177 -29.92 -4.72 18.07
C GLU A 177 -30.38 -6.18 18.17
N LEU A 178 -29.76 -7.10 17.42
CA LEU A 178 -30.04 -8.53 17.54
C LEU A 178 -29.66 -9.10 18.90
N ASN A 179 -28.52 -8.69 19.47
CA ASN A 179 -28.17 -9.09 20.84
C ASN A 179 -29.26 -8.66 21.84
N GLN A 180 -29.80 -7.45 21.70
CA GLN A 180 -30.92 -7.00 22.53
C GLN A 180 -32.18 -7.84 22.31
N ALA A 181 -32.54 -8.15 21.06
CA ALA A 181 -33.70 -8.98 20.73
C ALA A 181 -33.57 -10.42 21.28
N ILE A 182 -32.38 -11.02 21.18
CA ILE A 182 -32.07 -12.34 21.73
C ILE A 182 -32.22 -12.35 23.25
N LEU A 183 -31.66 -11.35 23.94
CA LEU A 183 -31.79 -11.22 25.39
C LEU A 183 -33.25 -11.10 25.83
N GLN A 184 -34.05 -10.28 25.14
CA GLN A 184 -35.47 -10.12 25.42
C GLN A 184 -36.26 -11.40 25.16
N SER A 185 -35.96 -12.10 24.07
CA SER A 185 -36.63 -13.35 23.71
C SER A 185 -36.31 -14.47 24.72
N ARG A 186 -35.06 -14.61 25.17
CA ARG A 186 -34.70 -15.59 26.22
C ARG A 186 -35.35 -15.26 27.57
N ALA A 187 -35.42 -13.98 27.94
CA ALA A 187 -36.07 -13.54 29.17
C ALA A 187 -37.60 -13.78 29.17
N GLY A 188 -38.26 -13.60 28.02
CA GLY A 188 -39.71 -13.81 27.86
C GLY A 188 -40.11 -15.24 27.44
N GLY A 189 -39.19 -16.03 26.89
CA GLY A 189 -39.46 -17.31 26.23
C GLY A 189 -39.37 -18.55 27.11
N PHE A 190 -39.51 -18.41 28.43
CA PHE A 190 -39.39 -19.52 29.39
C PHE A 190 -38.08 -20.33 29.23
N GLY A 191 -36.98 -19.68 28.84
CA GLY A 191 -35.68 -20.32 28.63
C GLY A 191 -35.49 -21.02 27.28
N GLN A 192 -36.37 -20.79 26.30
CA GLN A 192 -36.22 -21.33 24.94
C GLN A 192 -35.31 -20.45 24.07
N GLU A 193 -34.57 -21.07 23.16
CA GLU A 193 -33.59 -20.40 22.29
C GLU A 193 -34.23 -19.80 21.03
N PRO A 194 -34.01 -18.49 20.74
CA PRO A 194 -34.51 -17.86 19.52
C PRO A 194 -33.61 -18.17 18.31
N ASN A 195 -33.66 -19.41 17.82
CA ASN A 195 -32.75 -19.93 16.79
C ASN A 195 -32.59 -19.01 15.56
N ASP A 196 -33.69 -18.48 15.02
CA ASP A 196 -33.63 -17.65 13.81
C ASP A 196 -32.93 -16.30 14.05
N LEU A 197 -33.07 -15.72 15.25
CA LEU A 197 -32.33 -14.50 15.61
C LEU A 197 -30.84 -14.78 15.78
N LEU A 198 -30.49 -15.96 16.31
CA LEU A 198 -29.10 -16.39 16.41
C LEU A 198 -28.47 -16.57 15.02
N ASP A 199 -29.22 -17.16 14.08
CA ASP A 199 -28.77 -17.35 12.70
C ASP A 199 -28.61 -16.02 11.95
N GLN A 200 -29.56 -15.09 12.10
CA GLN A 200 -29.43 -13.73 11.56
C GLN A 200 -28.20 -13.01 12.12
N ARG A 201 -27.93 -13.15 13.42
CA ARG A 201 -26.75 -12.54 14.05
C ARG A 201 -25.47 -13.12 13.49
N ASP A 202 -25.39 -14.43 13.36
CA ASP A 202 -24.20 -15.10 12.84
C ASP A 202 -23.97 -14.77 11.36
N GLN A 203 -25.03 -14.59 10.57
CA GLN A 203 -24.94 -14.09 9.20
C GLN A 203 -24.39 -12.66 9.15
N LEU A 204 -24.87 -11.75 10.01
CA LEU A 204 -24.34 -10.39 10.08
C LEU A 204 -22.88 -10.36 10.54
N ILE A 205 -22.49 -11.25 11.46
CA ILE A 205 -21.09 -11.42 11.83
C ILE A 205 -20.27 -11.89 10.63
N ALA A 206 -20.79 -12.83 9.82
CA ALA A 206 -20.13 -13.29 8.61
C ALA A 206 -19.98 -12.19 7.55
N GLU A 207 -20.98 -11.31 7.38
CA GLU A 207 -20.89 -10.16 6.48
C GLU A 207 -19.90 -9.10 7.00
N LEU A 208 -19.96 -8.76 8.30
CA LEU A 208 -18.98 -7.88 8.93
C LEU A 208 -17.55 -8.41 8.77
N ASN A 209 -17.38 -9.72 8.90
CA ASN A 209 -16.09 -10.39 8.78
C ASN A 209 -15.51 -10.35 7.36
N LYS A 210 -16.33 -10.13 6.32
CA LYS A 210 -15.82 -9.83 4.96
C LYS A 210 -15.22 -8.43 4.88
N SER A 211 -15.75 -7.47 5.62
CA SER A 211 -15.23 -6.09 5.64
C SER A 211 -13.99 -5.94 6.50
N VAL A 212 -13.96 -6.54 7.69
CA VAL A 212 -12.82 -6.53 8.61
C VAL A 212 -12.80 -7.81 9.45
N ARG A 213 -11.62 -8.39 9.71
CA ARG A 213 -11.56 -9.60 10.54
C ARG A 213 -12.06 -9.32 11.95
N VAL A 214 -13.06 -10.08 12.37
CA VAL A 214 -13.62 -9.99 13.73
C VAL A 214 -13.32 -11.24 14.55
N SER A 215 -13.25 -11.04 15.86
CA SER A 215 -13.26 -12.10 16.86
C SER A 215 -14.50 -11.97 17.74
N THR A 216 -15.10 -13.11 18.09
CA THR A 216 -16.35 -13.14 18.86
C THR A 216 -16.19 -13.91 20.16
N VAL A 217 -16.83 -13.38 21.21
CA VAL A 217 -16.89 -14.01 22.53
C VAL A 217 -18.34 -14.00 23.00
N GLU A 218 -18.91 -15.18 23.22
CA GLU A 218 -20.27 -15.33 23.75
C GLU A 218 -20.27 -15.17 25.27
N GLN A 219 -21.29 -14.49 25.79
CA GLN A 219 -21.51 -14.30 27.21
C GLN A 219 -22.53 -15.32 27.76
N GLY A 220 -22.55 -15.52 29.08
CA GLY A 220 -23.47 -16.45 29.73
C GLY A 220 -24.96 -16.10 29.57
N ASP A 221 -25.28 -14.86 29.20
CA ASP A 221 -26.64 -14.40 28.89
C ASP A 221 -27.06 -14.62 27.42
N GLY A 222 -26.15 -15.09 26.56
CA GLY A 222 -26.38 -15.29 25.13
C GLY A 222 -26.02 -14.13 24.23
N SER A 223 -25.64 -12.98 24.78
CA SER A 223 -25.11 -11.88 23.99
C SER A 223 -23.70 -12.22 23.46
N ILE A 224 -23.33 -11.65 22.30
CA ILE A 224 -21.99 -11.80 21.73
C ILE A 224 -21.26 -10.47 21.75
N ASN A 225 -20.02 -10.51 22.23
CA ASN A 225 -19.06 -9.43 22.07
C ASN A 225 -18.27 -9.63 20.78
N VAL A 226 -18.09 -8.54 20.03
CA VAL A 226 -17.38 -8.52 18.75
C VAL A 226 -16.21 -7.54 18.85
N PHE A 227 -15.01 -8.01 18.52
CA PHE A 227 -13.79 -7.24 18.54
C PHE A 227 -13.06 -7.29 17.19
N ILE A 228 -12.30 -6.25 16.88
CA ILE A 228 -11.38 -6.21 15.73
C ILE A 228 -9.93 -6.09 16.19
N GLY A 229 -9.00 -6.31 15.26
CA GLY A 229 -7.57 -6.09 15.47
C GLY A 229 -7.04 -6.87 16.68
N ASN A 230 -6.45 -6.14 17.63
CA ASN A 230 -5.85 -6.69 18.85
C ASN A 230 -6.78 -6.61 20.08
N GLY A 231 -8.10 -6.49 19.85
CA GLY A 231 -9.09 -6.49 20.93
C GLY A 231 -9.91 -5.20 21.05
N GLN A 232 -9.91 -4.35 20.01
CA GLN A 232 -10.76 -3.16 20.00
C GLN A 232 -12.24 -3.56 19.90
N PRO A 233 -13.11 -3.12 20.83
CA PRO A 233 -14.51 -3.52 20.84
C PRO A 233 -15.30 -2.80 19.74
N LEU A 234 -16.15 -3.55 19.02
CA LEU A 234 -17.20 -3.01 18.15
C LEU A 234 -18.59 -3.20 18.75
N VAL A 235 -18.82 -4.35 19.39
CA VAL A 235 -20.07 -4.66 20.10
C VAL A 235 -19.72 -5.30 21.43
N VAL A 236 -20.28 -4.79 22.52
CA VAL A 236 -20.20 -5.42 23.85
C VAL A 236 -21.59 -5.50 24.44
N GLY A 237 -22.12 -6.73 24.55
CA GLY A 237 -23.52 -6.94 24.92
C GLY A 237 -24.46 -6.25 23.92
N ASN A 238 -25.21 -5.25 24.40
CA ASN A 238 -26.10 -4.41 23.58
C ASN A 238 -25.51 -3.03 23.22
N GLN A 239 -24.26 -2.75 23.60
CA GLN A 239 -23.60 -1.48 23.31
C GLN A 239 -22.76 -1.59 22.04
N ARG A 240 -22.89 -0.59 21.16
CA ARG A 240 -22.06 -0.43 19.96
C ARG A 240 -20.96 0.60 20.18
N TYR A 241 -19.79 0.32 19.62
CA TYR A 241 -18.68 1.25 19.48
C TYR A 241 -18.52 1.59 17.99
N THR A 242 -18.20 2.84 17.68
CA THR A 242 -18.16 3.30 16.29
C THR A 242 -16.74 3.57 15.82
N LEU A 243 -16.44 3.09 14.62
CA LEU A 243 -15.28 3.50 13.86
C LEU A 243 -15.59 4.82 13.15
N LYS A 244 -14.55 5.59 12.85
CA LYS A 244 -14.61 6.77 11.99
C LYS A 244 -13.47 6.72 10.99
N ALA A 245 -13.76 7.12 9.76
CA ALA A 245 -12.72 7.44 8.80
C ALA A 245 -12.27 8.88 9.06
N ILE A 246 -10.98 9.07 9.33
CA ILE A 246 -10.38 10.37 9.67
C ILE A 246 -9.13 10.58 8.81
N GLU A 247 -8.73 11.83 8.66
CA GLU A 247 -7.40 12.16 8.13
C GLU A 247 -6.33 11.64 9.10
N SER A 248 -5.25 11.09 8.56
CA SER A 248 -4.15 10.56 9.38
C SER A 248 -3.36 11.70 9.98
N ALA A 249 -3.06 11.60 11.28
CA ALA A 249 -2.30 12.62 11.97
C ALA A 249 -0.88 12.80 11.42
N ALA A 250 -0.35 11.82 10.67
CA ALA A 250 0.95 11.90 10.02
C ALA A 250 0.90 12.34 8.55
N ASP A 251 -0.27 12.23 7.89
CA ASP A 251 -0.49 12.56 6.48
C ASP A 251 -1.97 12.90 6.27
N PRO A 252 -2.34 14.19 6.21
CA PRO A 252 -3.72 14.61 6.05
C PRO A 252 -4.38 14.14 4.75
N ARG A 253 -3.61 13.77 3.72
CA ARG A 253 -4.16 13.25 2.45
C ARG A 253 -4.53 11.77 2.54
N ARG A 254 -4.19 11.11 3.64
CA ARG A 254 -4.42 9.67 3.85
C ARG A 254 -5.59 9.49 4.81
N ILE A 255 -6.62 8.80 4.35
CA ILE A 255 -7.74 8.44 5.21
C ILE A 255 -7.43 7.15 5.96
N VAL A 256 -7.49 7.19 7.28
CA VAL A 256 -7.24 6.08 8.20
C VAL A 256 -8.45 5.83 9.09
N VAL A 257 -8.41 4.73 9.83
CA VAL A 257 -9.50 4.32 10.72
C VAL A 257 -9.19 4.79 12.13
N GLY A 258 -10.09 5.56 12.71
CA GLY A 258 -10.11 5.90 14.12
C GLY A 258 -11.27 5.22 14.86
N MET A 259 -11.16 5.12 16.17
CA MET A 259 -12.21 4.65 17.06
C MET A 259 -12.73 5.81 17.91
N ALA A 260 -14.06 6.00 17.91
CA ALA A 260 -14.69 7.00 18.76
C ALA A 260 -14.69 6.53 20.22
N THR A 261 -14.28 7.41 21.13
CA THR A 261 -14.34 7.18 22.58
C THR A 261 -15.48 7.98 23.22
N GLY A 262 -15.82 7.64 24.47
CA GLY A 262 -16.72 8.47 25.27
C GLY A 262 -16.25 9.92 25.30
N GLY A 263 -17.18 10.87 25.22
CA GLY A 263 -16.89 12.31 25.21
C GLY A 263 -16.62 12.94 23.84
N GLY A 264 -16.71 12.17 22.74
CA GLY A 264 -16.64 12.70 21.36
C GLY A 264 -15.25 12.70 20.71
N ASN A 265 -14.21 12.33 21.46
CA ASN A 265 -12.85 12.17 20.96
C ASN A 265 -12.73 10.94 20.04
N VAL A 266 -11.76 10.96 19.13
CA VAL A 266 -11.46 9.87 18.20
C VAL A 266 -9.98 9.54 18.32
N ILE A 267 -9.65 8.27 18.50
CA ILE A 267 -8.28 7.77 18.57
C ILE A 267 -7.97 7.05 17.27
N GLU A 268 -6.95 7.50 16.54
CA GLU A 268 -6.45 6.82 15.34
C GLU A 268 -5.98 5.39 15.70
N LEU A 269 -6.43 4.40 14.92
CA LEU A 269 -5.97 3.03 15.04
C LEU A 269 -4.77 2.81 14.13
N PRO A 270 -3.66 2.23 14.61
CA PRO A 270 -2.54 1.87 13.76
C PRO A 270 -3.00 0.94 12.64
N GLU A 271 -2.58 1.23 11.40
CA GLU A 271 -2.92 0.42 10.22
C GLU A 271 -2.52 -1.06 10.37
N SER A 272 -1.45 -1.35 11.12
CA SER A 272 -1.02 -2.72 11.45
C SER A 272 -2.02 -3.52 12.28
N GLN A 273 -3.02 -2.87 12.88
CA GLN A 273 -4.11 -3.50 13.62
C GLN A 273 -5.35 -3.74 12.75
N ILE A 274 -5.39 -3.18 11.54
CA ILE A 274 -6.47 -3.35 10.58
C ILE A 274 -6.12 -4.52 9.66
N VAL A 275 -6.48 -5.72 10.10
CA VAL A 275 -6.09 -6.98 9.43
C VAL A 275 -7.32 -7.72 8.94
N GLY A 276 -7.24 -8.34 7.76
CA GLY A 276 -8.31 -9.14 7.18
C GLY A 276 -9.49 -8.32 6.67
N GLY A 277 -10.29 -8.97 5.83
CA GLY A 277 -11.42 -8.37 5.14
C GLY A 277 -10.99 -7.34 4.09
N THR A 278 -11.97 -6.78 3.40
CA THR A 278 -11.76 -5.74 2.37
C THR A 278 -10.94 -4.58 2.91
N LEU A 279 -11.24 -4.10 4.12
CA LEU A 279 -10.56 -2.95 4.72
C LEU A 279 -9.08 -3.23 4.96
N GLY A 280 -8.71 -4.42 5.45
CA GLY A 280 -7.31 -4.83 5.58
C GLY A 280 -6.59 -4.88 4.23
N GLY A 281 -7.26 -5.39 3.19
CA GLY A 281 -6.71 -5.49 1.84
C GLY A 281 -6.40 -4.11 1.24
N LEU A 282 -7.29 -3.14 1.42
CA LEU A 282 -7.10 -1.75 0.99
C LEU A 282 -5.92 -1.08 1.69
N VAL A 283 -5.81 -1.25 3.01
CA VAL A 283 -4.74 -0.68 3.84
C VAL A 283 -3.39 -1.29 3.47
N ALA A 284 -3.33 -2.62 3.35
CA ALA A 284 -2.12 -3.34 2.96
C ALA A 284 -1.69 -2.98 1.53
N PHE A 285 -2.61 -2.91 0.57
CA PHE A 285 -2.30 -2.47 -0.80
C PHE A 285 -1.69 -1.08 -0.84
N ARG A 286 -2.31 -0.13 -0.10
CA ARG A 286 -1.84 1.25 -0.05
C ARG A 286 -0.40 1.35 0.45
N GLY A 287 -0.12 0.74 1.61
CA GLY A 287 1.20 0.82 2.25
C GLY A 287 2.29 0.00 1.55
N GLU A 288 1.97 -1.21 1.08
CA GLU A 288 2.98 -2.13 0.55
C GLU A 288 3.27 -1.93 -0.95
N SER A 289 2.28 -1.48 -1.73
CA SER A 289 2.39 -1.43 -3.18
C SER A 289 2.22 -0.03 -3.76
N LEU A 290 1.11 0.65 -3.46
CA LEU A 290 0.80 1.94 -4.09
C LEU A 290 1.82 3.03 -3.73
N ASP A 291 2.12 3.17 -2.44
CA ASP A 291 3.07 4.16 -1.93
C ASP A 291 4.48 3.91 -2.50
N SER A 292 4.93 2.65 -2.50
CA SER A 292 6.21 2.25 -3.07
C SER A 292 6.30 2.49 -4.59
N ALA A 293 5.24 2.16 -5.34
CA ALA A 293 5.20 2.35 -6.79
C ALA A 293 5.28 3.83 -7.19
N GLN A 294 4.54 4.71 -6.49
CA GLN A 294 4.62 6.16 -6.73
C GLN A 294 6.00 6.72 -6.39
N ASN A 295 6.54 6.38 -5.20
CA ASN A 295 7.86 6.82 -4.79
C ASN A 295 8.94 6.38 -5.77
N ALA A 296 8.83 5.17 -6.31
CA ALA A 296 9.79 4.66 -7.28
C ALA A 296 9.67 5.36 -8.64
N LEU A 297 8.45 5.62 -9.13
CA LEU A 297 8.23 6.36 -10.37
C LEU A 297 8.79 7.79 -10.27
N GLY A 298 8.45 8.50 -9.19
CA GLY A 298 8.93 9.85 -8.98
C GLY A 298 10.44 9.92 -8.73
N ARG A 299 11.05 8.88 -8.14
CA ARG A 299 12.51 8.78 -8.02
C ARG A 299 13.19 8.74 -9.39
N VAL A 300 12.66 7.98 -10.35
CA VAL A 300 13.20 7.93 -11.72
C VAL A 300 13.11 9.31 -12.38
N ALA A 301 11.98 10.00 -12.23
CA ALA A 301 11.79 11.35 -12.76
C ALA A 301 12.79 12.36 -12.16
N ILE A 302 12.94 12.38 -10.83
CA ILE A 302 13.86 13.26 -10.13
C ILE A 302 15.30 13.01 -10.57
N ALA A 303 15.74 11.75 -10.56
CA ALA A 303 17.12 11.46 -10.88
C ALA A 303 17.46 11.70 -12.35
N LEU A 304 16.51 11.49 -13.27
CA LEU A 304 16.66 11.92 -14.67
C LEU A 304 16.83 13.44 -14.73
N ALA A 305 15.95 14.20 -14.08
CA ALA A 305 16.00 15.65 -14.08
C ALA A 305 17.33 16.17 -13.53
N LEU A 306 17.77 15.66 -12.38
CA LEU A 306 19.01 16.06 -11.74
C LEU A 306 20.24 15.67 -12.56
N GLY A 307 20.32 14.42 -13.05
CA GLY A 307 21.46 13.97 -13.85
C GLY A 307 21.59 14.70 -15.19
N VAL A 308 20.46 14.96 -15.87
CA VAL A 308 20.46 15.75 -17.10
C VAL A 308 20.83 17.21 -16.80
N ASN A 309 20.32 17.80 -15.73
CA ASN A 309 20.64 19.18 -15.35
C ASN A 309 22.12 19.36 -15.03
N GLU A 310 22.68 18.47 -14.21
CA GLU A 310 24.10 18.49 -13.84
C GLU A 310 24.97 18.47 -15.10
N GLN A 311 24.72 17.53 -16.02
CA GLN A 311 25.50 17.45 -17.26
C GLN A 311 25.21 18.60 -18.23
N HIS A 312 23.97 19.09 -18.30
CA HIS A 312 23.60 20.19 -19.18
C HIS A 312 24.30 21.50 -18.76
N GLN A 313 24.44 21.74 -17.45
CA GLN A 313 25.13 22.91 -16.90
C GLN A 313 26.65 22.93 -17.19
N LEU A 314 27.26 21.77 -17.42
CA LEU A 314 28.66 21.66 -17.84
C LEU A 314 28.88 22.00 -19.33
N GLY A 315 27.81 22.24 -20.09
CA GLY A 315 27.86 22.56 -21.51
C GLY A 315 27.72 24.04 -21.84
N MET A 316 27.72 24.32 -23.14
CA MET A 316 27.46 25.61 -23.74
C MET A 316 26.40 25.49 -24.85
N ASP A 317 25.49 26.46 -24.90
CA ASP A 317 24.37 26.52 -25.83
C ASP A 317 24.75 27.15 -27.20
N LEU A 318 23.78 27.26 -28.13
CA LEU A 318 24.05 27.85 -29.46
C LEU A 318 24.33 29.36 -29.44
N THR A 319 24.04 30.03 -28.33
CA THR A 319 24.30 31.46 -28.14
C THR A 319 25.68 31.72 -27.54
N GLY A 320 26.36 30.66 -27.08
CA GLY A 320 27.64 30.75 -26.37
C GLY A 320 27.48 30.92 -24.86
N ALA A 321 26.25 30.82 -24.32
CA ALA A 321 26.00 30.86 -22.89
C ALA A 321 26.21 29.47 -22.26
N LEU A 322 26.62 29.43 -20.99
CA LEU A 322 26.66 28.19 -20.22
C LEU A 322 25.24 27.62 -20.05
N GLY A 323 25.13 26.29 -20.03
CA GLY A 323 23.86 25.61 -19.86
C GLY A 323 23.20 25.90 -18.52
N GLY A 324 21.87 26.00 -18.52
CA GLY A 324 21.05 26.07 -17.31
C GLY A 324 20.47 24.71 -16.92
N ALA A 325 19.51 24.71 -16.00
CA ALA A 325 18.67 23.53 -15.77
C ALA A 325 17.84 23.24 -17.05
N TYR A 326 17.87 21.98 -17.50
CA TYR A 326 17.08 21.50 -18.63
C TYR A 326 15.67 21.08 -18.20
N PHE A 327 15.57 20.40 -17.05
CA PHE A 327 14.33 20.04 -16.38
C PHE A 327 14.19 20.82 -15.06
N SER A 328 12.97 21.02 -14.60
CA SER A 328 12.66 21.41 -13.24
C SER A 328 11.95 20.27 -12.52
N VAL A 329 12.12 20.20 -11.20
CA VAL A 329 11.40 19.28 -10.32
C VAL A 329 11.17 19.97 -8.99
N ALA A 330 10.00 19.77 -8.39
CA ALA A 330 9.70 20.40 -7.11
C ALA A 330 10.53 19.76 -6.00
N ALA A 331 11.07 20.58 -5.10
CA ALA A 331 11.70 20.08 -3.90
C ALA A 331 10.67 19.37 -2.99
N PRO A 332 11.09 18.40 -2.17
CA PRO A 332 10.19 17.76 -1.23
C PRO A 332 9.63 18.79 -0.24
N VAL A 333 8.34 18.65 0.10
CA VAL A 333 7.69 19.51 1.09
C VAL A 333 7.36 18.66 2.31
N PRO A 334 8.11 18.81 3.43
CA PRO A 334 7.78 18.15 4.68
C PRO A 334 6.37 18.54 5.15
N VAL A 335 5.56 17.54 5.46
CA VAL A 335 4.19 17.69 5.96
C VAL A 335 4.24 17.65 7.49
N PRO A 336 3.82 18.70 8.21
CA PRO A 336 3.74 18.67 9.67
C PRO A 336 2.64 17.71 10.11
N GLY A 337 2.89 16.94 11.17
CA GLY A 337 1.84 16.12 11.79
C GLY A 337 0.82 16.97 12.54
N ASP A 338 -0.44 16.56 12.53
CA ASP A 338 -1.55 17.29 13.17
C ASP A 338 -1.42 17.35 14.70
N GLY A 339 -0.65 16.43 15.29
CA GLY A 339 -0.33 16.42 16.72
C GLY A 339 0.76 17.40 17.14
N ASN A 340 1.37 18.12 16.20
CA ASN A 340 2.45 19.06 16.51
C ASN A 340 1.93 20.23 17.36
N THR A 341 2.72 20.60 18.35
CA THR A 341 2.44 21.74 19.24
C THR A 341 3.46 22.87 19.10
N GLY A 342 4.62 22.59 18.49
CA GLY A 342 5.62 23.59 18.15
C GLY A 342 5.27 24.38 16.90
N THR A 343 6.11 25.36 16.59
CA THR A 343 5.94 26.29 15.45
C THR A 343 6.96 26.06 14.35
N ALA A 344 7.73 24.96 14.44
CA ALA A 344 8.79 24.66 13.48
C ALA A 344 8.25 24.46 12.07
N SER A 345 8.91 25.11 11.12
CA SER A 345 8.75 24.89 9.68
C SER A 345 10.02 24.23 9.17
N ILE A 346 9.89 22.99 8.70
CA ILE A 346 11.00 22.21 8.12
C ILE A 346 10.94 22.34 6.59
N GLY A 347 12.07 22.72 5.99
CA GLY A 347 12.30 22.66 4.56
C GLY A 347 13.04 21.38 4.18
N ALA A 348 12.91 20.98 2.92
CA ALA A 348 13.72 19.94 2.33
C ALA A 348 14.19 20.35 0.93
N SER A 349 15.36 19.88 0.54
CA SER A 349 15.94 20.08 -0.79
C SER A 349 16.66 18.82 -1.24
N PHE A 350 16.79 18.61 -2.55
CA PHE A 350 17.63 17.53 -3.05
C PHE A 350 19.11 17.85 -2.79
N ALA A 351 19.84 16.85 -2.29
CA ALA A 351 21.29 16.93 -2.16
C ALA A 351 21.95 16.87 -3.54
N THR A 352 23.22 17.26 -3.65
CA THR A 352 23.98 17.12 -4.91
C THR A 352 24.13 15.66 -5.36
N THR A 353 24.13 14.71 -4.43
CA THR A 353 24.18 13.25 -4.67
C THR A 353 22.81 12.59 -4.77
N ALA A 354 21.73 13.38 -4.86
CA ALA A 354 20.35 12.85 -4.80
C ALA A 354 20.05 11.77 -5.85
N ALA A 355 20.60 11.88 -7.05
CA ALA A 355 20.36 10.90 -8.12
C ALA A 355 20.74 9.46 -7.71
N SER A 356 21.84 9.29 -6.96
CA SER A 356 22.30 7.97 -6.50
C SER A 356 21.70 7.55 -5.18
N ASP A 357 21.47 8.51 -4.27
CA ASP A 357 21.21 8.21 -2.86
C ASP A 357 19.71 8.15 -2.51
N LEU A 358 18.84 8.69 -3.38
CA LEU A 358 17.40 8.66 -3.18
C LEU A 358 16.85 7.21 -3.15
N THR A 359 16.07 6.94 -2.12
CA THR A 359 15.35 5.65 -1.93
C THR A 359 13.91 5.72 -2.43
N THR A 360 13.17 4.60 -2.37
CA THR A 360 11.73 4.56 -2.62
C THR A 360 10.89 4.70 -1.34
N SER A 361 11.50 5.11 -0.23
CA SER A 361 10.81 5.24 1.06
C SER A 361 10.41 6.69 1.35
N ASP A 362 9.36 6.82 2.16
CA ASP A 362 9.08 8.02 2.93
C ASP A 362 9.85 8.01 4.25
N TYR A 363 9.93 9.17 4.90
CA TYR A 363 10.68 9.37 6.12
C TYR A 363 9.86 10.15 7.14
N ARG A 364 10.08 9.88 8.42
CA ARG A 364 9.52 10.67 9.52
C ARG A 364 10.65 11.33 10.28
N LEU A 365 10.63 12.66 10.35
CA LEU A 365 11.49 13.43 11.25
C LEU A 365 10.70 13.69 12.54
N SER A 366 11.14 13.16 13.67
CA SER A 366 10.57 13.47 14.99
C SER A 366 11.55 14.27 15.84
N TYR A 367 11.00 15.07 16.76
CA TYR A 367 11.80 15.86 17.70
C TYR A 367 11.43 15.53 19.15
N ALA A 368 12.43 15.18 19.95
CA ALA A 368 12.27 14.95 21.38
C ALA A 368 13.53 15.38 22.14
N ALA A 369 13.35 16.22 23.16
CA ALA A 369 14.38 16.62 24.11
C ALA A 369 15.68 17.14 23.45
N GLY A 370 15.56 17.97 22.41
CA GLY A 370 16.72 18.55 21.70
C GLY A 370 17.35 17.63 20.65
N VAL A 371 16.80 16.43 20.44
CA VAL A 371 17.29 15.46 19.45
C VAL A 371 16.27 15.32 18.32
N TYR A 372 16.76 15.43 17.09
CA TYR A 372 16.03 15.09 15.89
C TYR A 372 16.31 13.63 15.54
N THR A 373 15.25 12.86 15.29
CA THR A 373 15.35 11.48 14.81
C THR A 373 14.70 11.37 13.44
N LEU A 374 15.45 10.97 12.43
CA LEU A 374 14.93 10.67 11.10
C LEU A 374 14.76 9.16 10.99
N THR A 375 13.54 8.69 10.72
CA THR A 375 13.22 7.27 10.55
C THR A 375 12.77 7.01 9.12
N ARG A 376 13.39 6.04 8.45
CA ARG A 376 12.94 5.54 7.14
C ARG A 376 11.74 4.61 7.36
N LEU A 377 10.61 4.88 6.73
CA LEU A 377 9.37 4.15 6.98
C LEU A 377 9.30 2.76 6.31
N SER A 378 10.18 2.46 5.34
CA SER A 378 10.20 1.14 4.69
C SER A 378 10.83 0.04 5.53
N ASP A 379 11.74 0.37 6.46
CA ASP A 379 12.52 -0.60 7.23
C ASP A 379 12.79 -0.19 8.69
N ASP A 380 12.20 0.92 9.14
CA ASP A 380 12.36 1.51 10.48
C ASP A 380 13.81 1.86 10.87
N THR A 381 14.73 1.92 9.90
CA THR A 381 16.09 2.41 10.16
C THR A 381 16.04 3.87 10.59
N SER A 382 16.74 4.22 11.66
CA SER A 382 16.73 5.57 12.20
C SER A 382 18.13 6.15 12.43
N TRP A 383 18.23 7.46 12.26
CA TRP A 383 19.41 8.27 12.52
C TRP A 383 19.03 9.41 13.45
N THR A 384 19.97 9.86 14.28
CA THR A 384 19.75 10.95 15.22
C THR A 384 20.75 12.08 15.01
N GLY A 385 20.33 13.32 15.26
CA GLY A 385 21.20 14.49 15.19
C GLY A 385 20.72 15.64 16.07
N GLY A 386 21.62 16.58 16.36
CA GLY A 386 21.30 17.80 17.14
C GLY A 386 20.55 18.88 16.34
N SER A 387 20.38 18.69 15.03
CA SER A 387 19.59 19.56 14.15
C SER A 387 19.01 18.76 12.98
N ALA A 388 17.99 19.32 12.32
CA ALA A 388 17.42 18.73 11.10
C ALA A 388 18.48 18.52 10.00
N ALA A 389 19.38 19.49 9.80
CA ALA A 389 20.46 19.38 8.83
C ALA A 389 21.46 18.28 9.22
N ALA A 390 21.90 18.23 10.50
CA ALA A 390 22.87 17.26 10.95
C ALA A 390 22.37 15.81 10.82
N VAL A 391 21.08 15.57 11.11
CA VAL A 391 20.50 14.23 10.95
C VAL A 391 20.36 13.85 9.47
N ALA A 392 20.00 14.80 8.59
CA ALA A 392 19.92 14.56 7.15
C ALA A 392 21.29 14.21 6.55
N THR A 393 22.34 14.97 6.90
CA THR A 393 23.72 14.67 6.47
C THR A 393 24.21 13.32 6.98
N THR A 394 23.90 12.97 8.23
CA THR A 394 24.29 11.67 8.81
C THR A 394 23.56 10.51 8.12
N ALA A 395 22.28 10.72 7.78
CA ALA A 395 21.49 9.71 7.08
C ALA A 395 21.92 9.55 5.62
N ALA A 396 22.32 10.63 4.94
CA ALA A 396 22.75 10.67 3.54
C ALA A 396 21.77 9.95 2.59
N GLN A 397 20.50 10.37 2.61
CA GLN A 397 19.40 9.72 1.86
C GLN A 397 19.01 10.47 0.56
N GLY A 398 19.92 11.29 0.03
CA GLY A 398 19.70 12.06 -1.20
C GLY A 398 18.85 13.33 -1.04
N PHE A 399 18.57 13.74 0.19
CA PHE A 399 17.92 15.02 0.47
C PHE A 399 18.47 15.63 1.76
N ASP A 400 18.49 16.96 1.81
CA ASP A 400 18.86 17.74 2.98
C ASP A 400 17.60 18.31 3.64
N LEU A 401 17.70 18.57 4.94
CA LEU A 401 16.64 19.16 5.75
C LEU A 401 17.11 20.46 6.39
N THR A 402 16.23 21.44 6.44
CA THR A 402 16.51 22.74 7.05
C THR A 402 15.40 23.13 8.02
N LEU A 403 15.76 23.76 9.14
CA LEU A 403 14.77 24.46 9.97
C LEU A 403 14.63 25.87 9.40
N ASN A 404 13.55 26.11 8.66
CA ASN A 404 13.31 27.40 7.99
C ASN A 404 12.87 28.48 8.97
N ALA A 405 12.03 28.11 9.95
CA ALA A 405 11.52 29.03 10.96
C ALA A 405 10.98 28.26 12.18
N GLY A 406 10.74 28.98 13.28
CA GLY A 406 10.07 28.46 14.47
C GLY A 406 10.93 27.54 15.33
N VAL A 407 10.31 26.96 16.37
CA VAL A 407 10.95 26.05 17.31
C VAL A 407 10.10 24.79 17.47
N PRO A 408 10.68 23.59 17.32
CA PRO A 408 9.92 22.37 17.52
C PRO A 408 9.67 22.12 19.01
N ALA A 409 8.51 21.59 19.33
CA ALA A 409 8.16 21.10 20.66
C ALA A 409 8.37 19.59 20.75
N ASN A 410 8.58 19.08 21.97
CA ASN A 410 8.73 17.64 22.20
C ASN A 410 7.49 16.89 21.70
N GLY A 411 7.71 15.88 20.86
CA GLY A 411 6.64 15.09 20.25
C GLY A 411 6.26 15.56 18.84
N ASP A 412 6.76 16.72 18.38
CA ASP A 412 6.53 17.15 17.00
C ASP A 412 7.11 16.15 16.00
N SER A 413 6.43 15.97 14.89
CA SER A 413 6.83 15.12 13.78
C SER A 413 6.51 15.73 12.41
N PHE A 414 7.31 15.37 11.41
CA PHE A 414 7.15 15.81 10.03
C PHE A 414 7.33 14.61 9.10
N LEU A 415 6.39 14.40 8.19
CA LEU A 415 6.48 13.40 7.14
C LEU A 415 7.20 14.00 5.93
N ILE A 416 8.28 13.36 5.49
CA ILE A 416 9.04 13.74 4.30
C ILE A 416 8.83 12.66 3.26
N GLN A 417 8.38 13.06 2.08
CA GLN A 417 8.13 12.18 0.94
C GLN A 417 9.01 12.62 -0.23
N PRO A 418 10.33 12.28 -0.23
CA PRO A 418 11.30 12.91 -1.12
C PRO A 418 10.99 12.74 -2.60
N THR A 419 10.40 11.59 -2.95
CA THR A 419 10.22 11.22 -4.35
C THR A 419 8.78 11.16 -4.81
N ARG A 420 7.81 11.20 -3.90
CA ARG A 420 6.38 10.92 -4.19
C ARG A 420 5.79 11.78 -5.30
N THR A 421 6.11 13.08 -5.32
CA THR A 421 5.59 14.04 -6.31
C THR A 421 6.57 14.30 -7.45
N GLY A 422 7.67 13.54 -7.54
CA GLY A 422 8.71 13.76 -8.54
C GLY A 422 8.19 13.62 -9.97
N ALA A 423 7.35 12.62 -10.22
CA ALA A 423 6.75 12.37 -11.53
C ALA A 423 5.64 13.37 -11.87
N GLN A 424 4.91 13.86 -10.86
CA GLN A 424 3.93 14.93 -11.01
C GLN A 424 4.57 16.28 -11.35
N SER A 425 5.70 16.58 -10.71
CA SER A 425 6.29 17.93 -10.72
C SER A 425 7.40 18.13 -11.74
N ILE A 426 7.90 17.07 -12.37
CA ILE A 426 8.89 17.20 -13.44
C ILE A 426 8.31 18.05 -14.58
N ALA A 427 9.11 18.99 -15.09
CA ALA A 427 8.77 19.79 -16.25
C ALA A 427 10.02 20.14 -17.07
N VAL A 428 9.85 20.47 -18.36
CA VAL A 428 10.94 21.01 -19.18
C VAL A 428 11.13 22.49 -18.80
N ALA A 429 12.35 22.86 -18.41
CA ALA A 429 12.67 24.22 -17.93
C ALA A 429 13.08 25.17 -19.06
N ILE A 430 13.49 24.64 -20.22
CA ILE A 430 13.84 25.42 -21.40
C ILE A 430 12.76 25.31 -22.48
N SER A 431 12.51 26.41 -23.20
CA SER A 431 11.57 26.46 -24.31
C SER A 431 12.21 26.82 -25.65
N ASP A 432 13.42 27.40 -25.64
CA ASP A 432 14.18 27.72 -26.84
C ASP A 432 15.10 26.54 -27.21
N PRO A 433 14.99 25.94 -28.42
CA PRO A 433 15.91 24.92 -28.92
C PRO A 433 17.39 25.34 -28.89
N ARG A 434 17.66 26.64 -28.95
CA ARG A 434 19.02 27.19 -28.90
C ARG A 434 19.67 27.05 -27.54
N ALA A 435 18.88 26.95 -26.47
CA ALA A 435 19.35 26.81 -25.09
C ALA A 435 19.88 25.41 -24.75
N ILE A 436 19.76 24.43 -25.67
CA ILE A 436 20.34 23.09 -25.45
C ILE A 436 21.87 23.17 -25.49
N ALA A 437 22.51 22.89 -24.36
CA ALA A 437 23.93 23.01 -24.15
C ALA A 437 24.70 21.80 -24.69
N ALA A 438 24.88 21.73 -26.02
CA ALA A 438 25.49 20.59 -26.70
C ALA A 438 27.04 20.63 -26.74
N ALA A 439 27.61 21.83 -26.72
CA ALA A 439 29.05 22.05 -26.85
C ALA A 439 29.76 22.01 -25.51
N ALA A 440 31.06 21.71 -25.49
CA ALA A 440 31.88 22.00 -24.31
C ALA A 440 32.28 23.49 -24.31
N PRO A 441 32.25 24.18 -23.15
CA PRO A 441 32.52 25.62 -23.06
C PRO A 441 33.99 25.99 -23.23
N ILE A 442 34.90 25.01 -23.10
CA ILE A 442 36.34 25.19 -23.28
C ILE A 442 36.85 24.46 -24.52
N ARG A 443 37.95 24.92 -25.10
CA ARG A 443 38.72 24.20 -26.12
C ARG A 443 40.21 24.26 -25.81
N THR A 444 40.95 23.29 -26.32
CA THR A 444 42.39 23.20 -26.14
C THR A 444 43.13 23.39 -27.46
N ALA A 445 44.28 24.04 -27.42
CA ALA A 445 45.15 24.24 -28.59
C ALA A 445 46.60 23.91 -28.26
N LYS A 446 47.35 23.48 -29.29
CA LYS A 446 48.81 23.32 -29.28
C LYS A 446 49.41 24.45 -30.11
N THR A 447 50.42 25.15 -29.58
CA THR A 447 51.12 26.16 -30.37
C THR A 447 51.93 25.51 -31.48
N LEU A 448 51.89 26.09 -32.70
CA LEU A 448 52.53 25.52 -33.89
C LEU A 448 54.06 25.46 -33.79
N THR A 449 54.66 26.24 -32.91
CA THR A 449 56.11 26.27 -32.65
C THR A 449 56.56 25.20 -31.66
N ASN A 450 55.65 24.41 -31.09
CA ASN A 450 56.03 23.34 -30.17
C ASN A 450 56.89 22.30 -30.89
N THR A 451 58.02 21.95 -30.28
CA THR A 451 59.01 21.04 -30.86
C THR A 451 58.95 19.64 -30.25
N GLY A 452 58.32 19.49 -29.09
CA GLY A 452 58.10 18.20 -28.44
C GLY A 452 56.95 17.38 -29.03
N THR A 453 56.89 16.11 -28.61
CA THR A 453 55.86 15.15 -29.00
C THR A 453 54.57 15.28 -28.20
N GLY A 454 54.49 16.26 -27.29
CA GLY A 454 53.33 16.50 -26.45
C GLY A 454 52.04 16.73 -27.24
N SER A 455 50.95 16.11 -26.79
CA SER A 455 49.58 16.32 -27.26
C SER A 455 48.67 16.60 -26.08
N ILE A 456 47.74 17.55 -26.24
CA ILE A 456 46.73 17.91 -25.23
C ILE A 456 45.39 17.27 -25.60
N SER A 457 44.71 16.69 -24.62
CA SER A 457 43.33 16.22 -24.75
C SER A 457 42.37 17.38 -24.99
N ALA A 458 41.20 17.14 -25.58
CA ALA A 458 40.18 18.18 -25.79
C ALA A 458 39.69 18.89 -24.51
N GLY A 459 39.92 18.29 -23.34
CA GLY A 459 39.51 18.81 -22.04
C GLY A 459 38.06 18.47 -21.67
N VAL A 460 37.81 18.38 -20.37
CA VAL A 460 36.49 18.18 -19.77
C VAL A 460 36.24 19.25 -18.71
N VAL A 461 34.98 19.62 -18.51
CA VAL A 461 34.56 20.54 -17.45
C VAL A 461 34.20 19.71 -16.23
N LEU A 462 34.72 20.11 -15.07
CA LEU A 462 34.43 19.51 -13.77
C LEU A 462 33.50 20.41 -12.95
N ASP A 463 33.65 21.73 -13.07
CA ASP A 463 32.86 22.73 -12.35
C ASP A 463 32.58 23.92 -13.27
N ALA A 464 31.32 24.06 -13.69
CA ALA A 464 30.88 25.17 -14.52
C ALA A 464 30.74 26.50 -13.75
N THR A 465 30.78 26.46 -12.42
CA THR A 465 30.61 27.64 -11.54
C THR A 465 31.92 28.35 -11.24
N ASP A 466 33.07 27.74 -11.59
CA ASP A 466 34.37 28.37 -11.43
C ASP A 466 34.46 29.65 -12.28
N ALA A 467 34.67 30.79 -11.63
CA ALA A 467 34.71 32.11 -12.27
C ALA A 467 35.83 32.23 -13.32
N ALA A 468 36.89 31.40 -13.22
CA ALA A 468 38.01 31.40 -14.14
C ALA A 468 37.86 30.39 -15.29
N LEU A 469 36.77 29.61 -15.36
CA LEU A 469 36.56 28.53 -16.35
C LEU A 469 36.84 28.94 -17.79
N LEU A 470 36.33 30.11 -18.20
CA LEU A 470 36.44 30.62 -19.57
C LEU A 470 37.69 31.48 -19.79
N THR A 471 38.55 31.62 -18.78
CA THR A 471 39.75 32.45 -18.85
C THR A 471 40.85 31.71 -19.61
N THR A 472 41.38 32.32 -20.66
CA THR A 472 42.51 31.75 -21.42
C THR A 472 43.69 31.48 -20.50
N THR A 473 44.11 30.21 -20.46
CA THR A 473 45.17 29.72 -19.61
C THR A 473 46.20 28.98 -20.45
N THR A 474 47.49 29.26 -20.23
CA THR A 474 48.59 28.58 -20.93
C THR A 474 49.36 27.66 -20.00
N ILE A 475 49.66 26.45 -20.49
CA ILE A 475 50.51 25.46 -19.86
C ILE A 475 51.85 25.51 -20.59
N ASN A 476 52.85 26.10 -19.93
CA ASN A 476 54.14 26.43 -20.52
C ASN A 476 55.17 25.43 -20.00
N PHE A 477 55.71 24.60 -20.87
CA PHE A 477 56.70 23.61 -20.50
C PHE A 477 58.09 24.24 -20.38
N VAL A 478 58.75 23.99 -19.27
CA VAL A 478 60.09 24.50 -18.94
C VAL A 478 60.96 23.34 -18.47
N ALA A 479 62.25 23.57 -18.25
CA ALA A 479 63.11 22.54 -17.71
C ALA A 479 62.57 22.03 -16.35
N GLY A 480 62.31 20.72 -16.26
CA GLY A 480 61.84 20.06 -15.04
C GLY A 480 60.32 19.98 -14.85
N GLY A 481 59.50 20.55 -15.74
CA GLY A 481 58.03 20.47 -15.62
C GLY A 481 57.28 21.51 -16.46
N TYR A 482 56.19 22.05 -15.90
CA TYR A 482 55.40 23.10 -16.54
C TYR A 482 55.03 24.23 -15.56
N GLN A 483 54.70 25.40 -16.11
CA GLN A 483 54.19 26.56 -15.39
C GLN A 483 52.85 27.00 -15.98
N ILE A 484 51.96 27.46 -15.11
CA ILE A 484 50.68 28.05 -15.52
C ILE A 484 50.89 29.52 -15.85
N ASN A 485 50.43 29.95 -17.02
CA ASN A 485 50.54 31.33 -17.52
C ASN A 485 51.98 31.88 -17.54
N GLY A 486 52.97 31.00 -17.71
CA GLY A 486 54.39 31.36 -17.80
C GLY A 486 54.98 31.92 -16.50
N ALA A 487 54.29 31.75 -15.37
CA ALA A 487 54.67 32.31 -14.09
C ALA A 487 54.55 31.28 -12.96
N GLY A 488 55.17 31.56 -11.81
CA GLY A 488 55.06 30.75 -10.59
C GLY A 488 55.99 29.55 -10.52
N ALA A 489 55.69 28.62 -9.62
CA ALA A 489 56.49 27.42 -9.39
C ALA A 489 56.40 26.44 -10.57
N VAL A 490 57.51 25.76 -10.87
CA VAL A 490 57.52 24.67 -11.85
C VAL A 490 56.85 23.45 -11.23
N ILE A 491 55.73 23.05 -11.82
CA ILE A 491 54.97 21.87 -11.40
C ILE A 491 55.57 20.65 -12.12
N PRO A 492 55.93 19.58 -11.39
CA PRO A 492 56.45 18.36 -12.00
C PRO A 492 55.48 17.80 -13.05
N TYR A 493 56.01 17.49 -14.24
CA TYR A 493 55.22 16.89 -15.30
C TYR A 493 55.32 15.36 -15.27
N THR A 494 54.17 14.69 -15.37
CA THR A 494 54.09 13.26 -15.68
C THR A 494 53.19 13.08 -16.90
N SER A 495 53.68 12.40 -17.94
CA SER A 495 52.88 12.15 -19.16
C SER A 495 51.60 11.41 -18.82
N GLY A 496 50.48 11.93 -19.29
CA GLY A 496 49.17 11.32 -19.07
C GLY A 496 48.53 11.65 -17.71
N ALA A 497 49.20 12.43 -16.86
CA ALA A 497 48.60 12.90 -15.62
C ALA A 497 47.54 13.98 -15.88
N ASN A 498 46.53 14.02 -15.00
CA ASN A 498 45.50 15.05 -15.02
C ASN A 498 46.10 16.41 -14.61
N ILE A 499 45.71 17.45 -15.33
CA ILE A 499 45.94 18.84 -14.96
C ILE A 499 44.55 19.45 -14.71
N ASP A 500 44.23 19.64 -13.43
CA ASP A 500 42.96 20.19 -12.97
C ASP A 500 43.16 21.64 -12.55
N LEU A 501 42.45 22.56 -13.21
CA LEU A 501 42.59 24.00 -12.98
C LEU A 501 41.33 24.73 -13.48
N ASN A 502 40.93 25.81 -12.78
CA ASN A 502 39.83 26.68 -13.19
C ASN A 502 38.55 25.90 -13.58
N GLY A 503 38.15 24.91 -12.79
CA GLY A 503 36.96 24.09 -13.07
C GLY A 503 37.06 23.13 -14.27
N TRP A 504 38.19 23.01 -14.95
CA TRP A 504 38.40 22.05 -16.04
C TRP A 504 39.55 21.08 -15.79
N ARG A 505 39.56 19.99 -16.54
CA ARG A 505 40.63 18.99 -16.58
C ARG A 505 41.12 18.77 -18.00
N VAL A 506 42.42 18.78 -18.17
CA VAL A 506 43.09 18.35 -19.42
C VAL A 506 44.19 17.34 -19.10
N VAL A 507 44.56 16.56 -20.11
CA VAL A 507 45.68 15.64 -20.06
C VAL A 507 46.67 16.02 -21.16
N VAL A 508 47.94 16.18 -20.79
CA VAL A 508 49.03 16.33 -21.76
C VAL A 508 49.82 15.02 -21.80
N ALA A 509 49.75 14.30 -22.92
CA ALA A 509 50.46 13.04 -23.14
C ALA A 509 51.70 13.24 -24.01
N GLY A 510 52.71 12.37 -23.86
CA GLY A 510 53.94 12.39 -24.65
C GLY A 510 55.09 13.11 -23.94
N THR A 511 56.01 13.68 -24.70
CA THR A 511 57.20 14.35 -24.16
C THR A 511 57.26 15.78 -24.71
N PRO A 512 56.58 16.74 -24.07
CA PRO A 512 56.74 18.17 -24.37
C PRO A 512 58.20 18.60 -24.18
N ALA A 513 58.69 19.44 -25.08
CA ALA A 513 60.00 20.07 -24.96
C ALA A 513 59.90 21.37 -24.15
N ALA A 514 61.02 21.82 -23.57
CA ALA A 514 61.07 23.16 -22.95
C ALA A 514 60.80 24.23 -24.02
N GLY A 515 59.87 25.15 -23.74
CA GLY A 515 59.34 26.13 -24.69
C GLY A 515 58.03 25.70 -25.37
N ASP A 516 57.57 24.46 -25.20
CA ASP A 516 56.25 24.03 -25.69
C ASP A 516 55.14 24.70 -24.87
N VAL A 517 54.10 25.18 -25.56
CA VAL A 517 52.93 25.81 -24.94
C VAL A 517 51.65 25.13 -25.41
N PHE A 518 50.78 24.79 -24.45
CA PHE A 518 49.41 24.37 -24.71
C PHE A 518 48.46 25.38 -24.09
N THR A 519 47.32 25.61 -24.72
CA THR A 519 46.35 26.62 -24.30
C THR A 519 45.01 25.95 -24.02
N VAL A 520 44.35 26.37 -22.94
CA VAL A 520 42.93 26.13 -22.67
C VAL A 520 42.23 27.47 -22.71
N GLU A 521 41.16 27.60 -23.50
CA GLU A 521 40.46 28.87 -23.70
C GLU A 521 38.97 28.66 -23.94
N ALA A 522 38.18 29.74 -23.88
CA ALA A 522 36.75 29.70 -24.19
C ALA A 522 36.49 29.22 -25.62
N ASN A 523 35.48 28.36 -25.78
CA ASN A 523 35.09 27.78 -27.06
C ASN A 523 34.19 28.72 -27.88
N THR A 524 34.72 29.87 -28.30
CA THR A 524 33.95 30.94 -28.98
C THR A 524 33.45 30.58 -30.39
N ALA A 525 33.92 29.50 -30.99
CA ALA A 525 33.48 28.98 -32.29
C ALA A 525 32.88 27.56 -32.20
N GLY A 526 32.53 27.13 -30.99
CA GLY A 526 32.13 25.76 -30.67
C GLY A 526 30.72 25.36 -31.10
N VAL A 527 30.04 26.10 -31.98
CA VAL A 527 28.63 25.83 -32.32
C VAL A 527 28.39 24.45 -32.96
N ALA A 528 29.43 23.87 -33.57
CA ALA A 528 29.41 22.51 -34.11
C ALA A 528 30.04 21.45 -33.18
N ASP A 529 30.44 21.84 -31.97
CA ASP A 529 30.94 20.94 -30.93
C ASP A 529 29.75 20.20 -30.30
N ASN A 530 29.91 18.89 -30.13
CA ASN A 530 28.89 17.99 -29.58
C ASN A 530 29.36 17.26 -28.31
N ARG A 531 30.51 17.62 -27.73
CA ARG A 531 31.10 16.88 -26.61
C ARG A 531 30.15 16.77 -25.41
N ASN A 532 29.42 17.83 -25.07
CA ASN A 532 28.47 17.78 -23.97
C ASN A 532 27.21 16.98 -24.32
N ALA A 533 26.72 17.07 -25.56
CA ALA A 533 25.61 16.25 -26.04
C ALA A 533 25.94 14.74 -26.03
N MET A 534 27.18 14.37 -26.32
CA MET A 534 27.65 12.99 -26.19
C MET A 534 27.67 12.51 -24.73
N LEU A 535 28.06 13.38 -23.79
CA LEU A 535 28.00 13.07 -22.36
C LEU A 535 26.55 12.97 -21.85
N LEU A 536 25.65 13.85 -22.31
CA LEU A 536 24.22 13.73 -22.06
C LEU A 536 23.66 12.41 -22.60
N ALA A 537 24.06 12.00 -23.82
CA ALA A 537 23.63 10.73 -24.39
C ALA A 537 24.15 9.53 -23.57
N ALA A 538 25.36 9.62 -23.02
CA ALA A 538 25.96 8.57 -22.20
C ALA A 538 25.16 8.30 -20.90
N LEU A 539 24.42 9.29 -20.38
CA LEU A 539 23.54 9.13 -19.22
C LEU A 539 22.48 8.04 -19.43
N GLN A 540 22.09 7.73 -20.67
CA GLN A 540 21.16 6.63 -20.97
C GLN A 540 21.62 5.29 -20.41
N THR A 541 22.93 5.06 -20.39
CA THR A 541 23.56 3.80 -19.99
C THR A 541 24.31 3.90 -18.66
N ALA A 542 24.44 5.11 -18.12
CA ALA A 542 25.10 5.35 -16.86
C ALA A 542 24.29 4.75 -15.70
N SER A 543 25.00 4.16 -14.74
CA SER A 543 24.38 3.70 -13.51
C SER A 543 24.39 4.83 -12.49
N THR A 544 23.41 5.72 -12.58
CA THR A 544 23.29 6.91 -11.73
C THR A 544 22.33 6.72 -10.56
N MET A 545 21.59 5.60 -10.52
CA MET A 545 20.57 5.28 -9.53
C MET A 545 21.03 4.23 -8.53
N ALA A 546 20.36 4.17 -7.38
CA ALA A 546 20.45 3.07 -6.41
C ALA A 546 21.90 2.80 -5.95
N GLY A 547 22.60 3.83 -5.48
CA GLY A 547 24.00 3.73 -5.09
C GLY A 547 24.95 3.48 -6.27
N GLY A 548 24.53 3.80 -7.49
CA GLY A 548 25.34 3.66 -8.70
C GLY A 548 25.28 2.28 -9.37
N THR A 549 24.25 1.48 -9.10
CA THR A 549 24.11 0.11 -9.65
C THR A 549 23.03 -0.03 -10.72
N ALA A 550 22.26 1.01 -11.00
CA ALA A 550 21.15 0.99 -11.96
C ALA A 550 21.07 2.28 -12.78
N GLY A 551 20.67 2.17 -14.05
CA GLY A 551 20.25 3.30 -14.89
C GLY A 551 18.72 3.50 -14.88
N TYR A 552 18.23 4.54 -15.55
CA TYR A 552 16.81 4.95 -15.52
C TYR A 552 15.83 3.83 -15.95
N GLN A 553 16.09 3.18 -17.09
CA GLN A 553 15.24 2.11 -17.61
C GLN A 553 15.27 0.88 -16.68
N SER A 554 16.44 0.51 -16.17
CA SER A 554 16.57 -0.63 -15.25
C SER A 554 15.83 -0.37 -13.93
N ALA A 555 15.89 0.85 -13.40
CA ALA A 555 15.15 1.25 -12.22
C ALA A 555 13.63 1.18 -12.47
N TYR A 556 13.15 1.65 -13.63
CA TYR A 556 11.74 1.51 -13.99
C TYR A 556 11.30 0.04 -14.14
N SER A 557 12.11 -0.79 -14.81
CA SER A 557 11.82 -2.23 -14.97
C SER A 557 11.79 -2.98 -13.63
N GLN A 558 12.56 -2.55 -12.63
CA GLN A 558 12.46 -3.09 -11.27
C GLN A 558 11.09 -2.81 -10.63
N ILE A 559 10.49 -1.65 -10.89
CA ILE A 559 9.13 -1.32 -10.41
C ILE A 559 8.11 -2.25 -11.05
N VAL A 560 8.13 -2.36 -12.38
CA VAL A 560 7.23 -3.26 -13.14
C VAL A 560 7.35 -4.69 -12.63
N SER A 561 8.59 -5.15 -12.41
CA SER A 561 8.86 -6.50 -11.89
C SER A 561 8.36 -6.68 -10.46
N ALA A 562 8.57 -5.69 -9.58
CA ALA A 562 8.12 -5.76 -8.19
C ALA A 562 6.59 -5.82 -8.08
N VAL A 563 5.89 -4.95 -8.82
CA VAL A 563 4.42 -4.96 -8.88
C VAL A 563 3.91 -6.26 -9.48
N GLY A 564 4.42 -6.70 -10.64
CA GLY A 564 3.99 -7.94 -11.27
C GLY A 564 4.25 -9.19 -10.40
N ASN A 565 5.36 -9.23 -9.68
CA ASN A 565 5.65 -10.31 -8.73
C ASN A 565 4.68 -10.29 -7.53
N LYS A 566 4.41 -9.12 -6.96
CA LYS A 566 3.45 -8.96 -5.85
C LYS A 566 2.02 -9.32 -6.29
N THR A 567 1.61 -8.93 -7.50
CA THR A 567 0.30 -9.33 -8.08
C THR A 567 0.16 -10.85 -8.13
N ARG A 568 1.14 -11.57 -8.70
CA ARG A 568 1.11 -13.05 -8.76
C ARG A 568 1.14 -13.70 -7.37
N GLN A 569 1.90 -13.10 -6.43
CA GLN A 569 1.94 -13.58 -5.05
C GLN A 569 0.56 -13.49 -4.40
N VAL A 570 -0.09 -12.33 -4.47
CA VAL A 570 -1.42 -12.09 -3.90
C VAL A 570 -2.47 -12.97 -4.58
N GLU A 571 -2.42 -13.13 -5.90
CA GLU A 571 -3.31 -14.03 -6.65
C GLU A 571 -3.18 -15.49 -6.17
N THR A 572 -1.95 -15.98 -6.04
CA THR A 572 -1.69 -17.36 -5.59
C THR A 572 -2.19 -17.59 -4.15
N ILE A 573 -1.92 -16.63 -3.25
CA ILE A 573 -2.39 -16.70 -1.86
C ILE A 573 -3.92 -16.61 -1.82
N GLY A 574 -4.53 -15.71 -2.60
CA GLY A 574 -5.98 -15.56 -2.69
C GLY A 574 -6.68 -16.84 -3.15
N GLN A 575 -6.18 -17.49 -4.20
CA GLN A 575 -6.70 -18.78 -4.66
C GLN A 575 -6.61 -19.88 -3.59
N ALA A 576 -5.49 -19.94 -2.86
CA ALA A 576 -5.33 -20.88 -1.75
C ALA A 576 -6.36 -20.62 -0.63
N GLN A 577 -6.59 -19.35 -0.27
CA GLN A 577 -7.57 -18.97 0.75
C GLN A 577 -9.01 -19.24 0.31
N ALA A 578 -9.34 -18.97 -0.96
CA ALA A 578 -10.65 -19.29 -1.53
C ALA A 578 -10.95 -20.79 -1.43
N ASN A 579 -9.97 -21.65 -1.76
CA ASN A 579 -10.11 -23.10 -1.60
C ASN A 579 -10.32 -23.51 -0.14
N LEU A 580 -9.63 -22.85 0.81
CA LEU A 580 -9.81 -23.11 2.24
C LEU A 580 -11.22 -22.72 2.71
N VAL A 581 -11.77 -21.59 2.24
CA VAL A 581 -13.15 -21.19 2.52
C VAL A 581 -14.13 -22.25 2.03
N THR A 582 -14.00 -22.72 0.79
CA THR A 582 -14.87 -23.77 0.25
C THR A 582 -14.81 -25.06 1.08
N GLN A 583 -13.62 -25.49 1.48
CA GLN A 583 -13.45 -26.70 2.30
C GLN A 583 -14.03 -26.53 3.71
N ALA A 584 -13.77 -25.40 4.37
CA ALA A 584 -14.29 -25.10 5.70
C ALA A 584 -15.82 -24.97 5.68
N ALA A 585 -16.37 -24.30 4.65
CA ALA A 585 -17.81 -24.17 4.48
C ALA A 585 -18.47 -25.54 4.25
N ALA A 586 -17.90 -26.40 3.41
CA ALA A 586 -18.39 -27.75 3.19
C ALA A 586 -18.27 -28.65 4.45
N GLN A 587 -17.26 -28.43 5.30
CA GLN A 587 -17.17 -29.10 6.60
C GLN A 587 -18.28 -28.66 7.54
N ARG A 588 -18.53 -27.35 7.64
CA ARG A 588 -19.61 -26.78 8.45
C ARG A 588 -20.97 -27.27 7.96
N GLU A 589 -21.22 -27.24 6.65
CA GLU A 589 -22.49 -27.64 6.05
C GLU A 589 -22.83 -29.12 6.31
N ARG A 590 -21.81 -30.00 6.37
CA ARG A 590 -22.03 -31.42 6.71
C ARG A 590 -22.53 -31.64 8.15
N VAL A 591 -22.27 -30.69 9.05
CA VAL A 591 -22.66 -30.79 10.47
C VAL A 591 -23.94 -30.01 10.74
N SER A 592 -23.98 -28.76 10.27
CA SER A 592 -25.03 -27.78 10.58
C SER A 592 -26.07 -27.59 9.48
N GLY A 593 -25.79 -28.09 8.27
CA GLY A 593 -26.64 -27.92 7.10
C GLY A 593 -27.90 -28.78 7.11
N VAL A 594 -28.85 -28.41 6.24
CA VAL A 594 -30.11 -29.13 6.07
C VAL A 594 -29.96 -30.18 4.96
N SER A 595 -30.14 -31.46 5.30
CA SER A 595 -30.27 -32.52 4.31
C SER A 595 -31.74 -32.80 4.03
N LEU A 596 -32.20 -32.50 2.81
CA LEU A 596 -33.61 -32.71 2.43
C LEU A 596 -34.03 -34.18 2.54
N ASP A 597 -33.12 -35.13 2.31
CA ASP A 597 -33.40 -36.56 2.47
C ASP A 597 -33.57 -36.94 3.94
N GLU A 598 -32.72 -36.42 4.82
CA GLU A 598 -32.83 -36.63 6.27
C GLU A 598 -34.11 -35.99 6.82
N GLU A 599 -34.42 -34.76 6.39
CA GLU A 599 -35.65 -34.07 6.78
C GLU A 599 -36.90 -34.78 6.24
N ALA A 600 -36.89 -35.30 5.01
CA ALA A 600 -38.01 -36.08 4.47
C ALA A 600 -38.26 -37.36 5.28
N ALA A 601 -37.20 -38.08 5.66
CA ALA A 601 -37.31 -39.26 6.53
C ALA A 601 -37.83 -38.89 7.94
N ASN A 602 -37.34 -37.77 8.50
CA ASN A 602 -37.84 -37.25 9.78
C ASN A 602 -39.31 -36.84 9.70
N LEU A 603 -39.76 -36.25 8.59
CA LEU A 603 -41.15 -35.87 8.37
C LEU A 603 -42.07 -37.08 8.41
N LEU A 604 -41.69 -38.17 7.71
CA LEU A 604 -42.41 -39.44 7.77
C LEU A 604 -42.40 -40.05 9.18
N ARG A 605 -41.25 -40.01 9.87
CA ARG A 605 -41.12 -40.50 11.25
C ARG A 605 -42.07 -39.77 12.21
N TYR A 606 -42.11 -38.44 12.16
CA TYR A 606 -42.99 -37.64 13.01
C TYR A 606 -44.47 -37.78 12.60
N GLN A 607 -44.78 -37.93 11.31
CA GLN A 607 -46.13 -38.21 10.84
C GLN A 607 -46.67 -39.55 11.41
N GLN A 608 -45.85 -40.60 11.37
CA GLN A 608 -46.20 -41.90 11.95
C GLN A 608 -46.35 -41.80 13.48
N ALA A 609 -45.45 -41.10 14.17
CA ALA A 609 -45.54 -40.89 15.61
C ALA A 609 -46.80 -40.11 16.02
N TYR A 610 -47.20 -39.12 15.22
CA TYR A 610 -48.43 -38.36 15.41
C TYR A 610 -49.67 -39.26 15.25
N GLN A 611 -49.74 -40.05 14.18
CA GLN A 611 -50.84 -41.00 13.93
C GLN A 611 -50.95 -42.06 15.03
N ALA A 612 -49.82 -42.61 15.47
CA ALA A 612 -49.77 -43.60 16.55
C ALA A 612 -50.26 -42.99 17.87
N SER A 613 -49.81 -41.78 18.22
CA SER A 613 -50.23 -41.09 19.44
C SER A 613 -51.73 -40.73 19.42
N ALA A 614 -52.24 -40.29 18.27
CA ALA A 614 -53.68 -40.06 18.07
C ALA A 614 -54.50 -41.33 18.27
N LYS A 615 -54.00 -42.49 17.81
CA LYS A 615 -54.67 -43.77 18.02
C LYS A 615 -54.70 -44.17 19.50
N VAL A 616 -53.62 -43.93 20.25
CA VAL A 616 -53.56 -44.16 21.71
C VAL A 616 -54.61 -43.30 22.43
N ILE A 617 -54.75 -42.02 22.05
CA ILE A 617 -55.76 -41.11 22.59
C ILE A 617 -57.17 -41.66 22.31
N GLN A 618 -57.45 -42.11 21.08
CA GLN A 618 -58.75 -42.68 20.71
C GLN A 618 -59.10 -43.92 21.54
N ILE A 619 -58.14 -44.84 21.73
CA ILE A 619 -58.33 -46.06 22.53
C ILE A 619 -58.55 -45.69 24.00
N ALA A 620 -57.77 -44.75 24.54
CA ALA A 620 -57.91 -44.31 25.92
C ALA A 620 -59.27 -43.62 26.17
N GLY A 621 -59.80 -42.87 25.18
CA GLY A 621 -61.14 -42.29 25.23
C GLY A 621 -62.24 -43.35 25.24
N SER A 622 -62.17 -44.33 24.33
CA SER A 622 -63.12 -45.45 24.29
C SER A 622 -63.15 -46.23 25.61
N LEU A 623 -61.98 -46.55 26.18
CA LEU A 623 -61.89 -47.26 27.45
C LEU A 623 -62.45 -46.46 28.63
N PHE A 624 -62.34 -45.12 28.58
CA PHE A 624 -62.91 -44.25 29.60
C PHE A 624 -64.43 -44.20 29.51
N ASP A 625 -64.97 -44.09 28.30
CA ASP A 625 -66.41 -44.12 28.03
C ASP A 625 -67.01 -45.47 28.41
N ASP A 626 -66.33 -46.58 28.08
CA ASP A 626 -66.74 -47.94 28.47
C ASP A 626 -66.77 -48.11 30.00
N LEU A 627 -65.76 -47.58 30.71
CA LEU A 627 -65.74 -47.60 32.18
C LEU A 627 -66.87 -46.77 32.80
N LEU A 628 -67.16 -45.60 32.24
CA LEU A 628 -68.29 -44.77 32.69
C LEU A 628 -69.64 -45.43 32.42
N ALA A 629 -69.77 -46.16 31.31
CA ALA A 629 -70.97 -46.92 30.99
C ALA A 629 -71.18 -48.15 31.89
N VAL A 630 -70.12 -48.67 32.52
CA VAL A 630 -70.19 -49.75 33.52
C VAL A 630 -70.49 -49.22 34.94
N LEU A 631 -70.19 -47.93 35.21
CA LEU A 631 -70.38 -47.28 36.51
C LEU A 631 -71.75 -46.59 36.67
N ASN A 632 -72.47 -46.34 35.57
CA ASN A 632 -73.88 -45.95 35.55
C ASN A 632 -74.76 -47.18 35.33
#